data_AF-A0A554QXX8-F1
#
_entry.id   AF-A0A554QXX8-F1
#
_cell.length_a   1.000
_cell.length_b   1.000
_cell.length_c   1.000
_cell.angle_alpha   90.00
_cell.angle_beta   90.00
_cell.angle_gamma   90.00
#
_symmetry.space_group_name_H-M   'P 1'
#
loop_
_entity.id
_entity.type
_entity.pdbx_description
1 polymer ?
#
loop_
_entity_poly.entity_id
_entity_poly.type
_entity_poly.pdbx_seq_one_letter_code
_entity_poly.pdbx_strand_id
1 'polypeptide(L)'
;MSRRSLRHAVATTASLVLLATGVTVGLGASVAQASPACALSQSVTDDWAGSWGLPYTVSKEVVGDGTVAPGQTVTYLTKVSGSGALVNQIRDFHPAGFQLVKARLNVKWLVGGQSWEDVTGTAVIANNSVVAKGTGWTTAGGGVIALETTYKVPDDAVVGSKLDSGAGTNIVLAAGDWNINPMGVCVTVRQPNPVEAGAGSLEDMGFGSVNTGSGQVFGSLTDPQGSMSNVIGGILGNVIGNMS
;
A
#
# COMPACT_ATOMS: atom_id res chain seq x y z
N MET A 1 -43.54 -40.76 13.31
CA MET A 1 -42.50 -39.76 13.01
C MET A 1 -41.47 -40.41 12.09
N SER A 2 -41.31 -39.94 10.85
CA SER A 2 -40.10 -40.11 10.02
C SER A 2 -40.34 -39.45 8.67
N ARG A 3 -39.60 -38.39 8.34
CA ARG A 3 -39.39 -37.95 6.96
C ARG A 3 -37.89 -37.73 6.80
N ARG A 4 -37.23 -38.67 6.11
CA ARG A 4 -35.84 -38.55 5.68
C ARG A 4 -35.75 -37.47 4.60
N SER A 5 -34.97 -36.43 4.84
CA SER A 5 -34.59 -35.44 3.83
C SER A 5 -33.12 -35.67 3.50
N LEU A 6 -32.84 -36.21 2.32
CA LEU A 6 -31.52 -36.25 1.70
C LEU A 6 -31.55 -35.27 0.54
N ARG A 7 -30.87 -34.13 0.68
CA ARG A 7 -30.59 -33.23 -0.45
C ARG A 7 -29.10 -33.24 -0.72
N HIS A 8 -28.82 -33.68 -1.95
CA HIS A 8 -27.58 -33.80 -2.67
C HIS A 8 -26.58 -32.67 -2.44
N ALA A 9 -25.35 -33.04 -2.06
CA ALA A 9 -24.17 -32.19 -2.21
C ALA A 9 -23.64 -32.35 -3.64
N VAL A 10 -23.68 -31.27 -4.42
CA VAL A 10 -23.00 -31.20 -5.72
C VAL A 10 -21.70 -30.44 -5.50
N ALA A 11 -20.60 -31.19 -5.49
CA ALA A 11 -19.25 -30.64 -5.58
C ALA A 11 -19.03 -30.19 -7.02
N THR A 12 -18.82 -28.89 -7.24
CA THR A 12 -18.37 -28.36 -8.52
C THR A 12 -16.89 -28.02 -8.42
N THR A 13 -16.11 -28.73 -9.22
CA THR A 13 -14.68 -28.51 -9.46
C THR A 13 -14.50 -27.19 -10.21
N ALA A 14 -13.85 -26.21 -9.58
CA ALA A 14 -13.49 -24.96 -10.22
C ALA A 14 -12.10 -25.09 -10.90
N SER A 15 -12.10 -25.09 -12.23
CA SER A 15 -10.90 -25.01 -13.05
C SER A 15 -10.25 -23.62 -12.92
N LEU A 16 -8.98 -23.59 -12.51
CA LEU A 16 -8.15 -22.38 -12.48
C LEU A 16 -7.79 -21.95 -13.90
N VAL A 17 -8.34 -20.82 -14.35
CA VAL A 17 -7.85 -20.09 -15.52
C VAL A 17 -7.12 -18.86 -15.00
N LEU A 18 -5.79 -18.82 -15.14
CA LEU A 18 -5.00 -17.61 -14.86
C LEU A 18 -5.20 -16.61 -15.99
N LEU A 19 -5.95 -15.54 -15.73
CA LEU A 19 -5.97 -14.34 -16.56
C LEU A 19 -5.24 -13.23 -15.81
N ALA A 20 -4.02 -12.94 -16.27
CA ALA A 20 -3.29 -11.73 -15.91
C ALA A 20 -3.88 -10.56 -16.70
N THR A 21 -4.91 -9.93 -16.13
CA THR A 21 -5.45 -8.66 -16.63
C THR A 21 -5.69 -7.77 -15.43
N GLY A 22 -5.06 -6.59 -15.39
CA GLY A 22 -5.33 -5.57 -14.37
C GLY A 22 -6.83 -5.24 -14.37
N VAL A 23 -7.51 -5.57 -13.27
CA VAL A 23 -8.94 -5.37 -13.15
C VAL A 23 -9.18 -3.98 -12.58
N THR A 24 -9.72 -3.08 -13.41
CA THR A 24 -10.38 -1.87 -12.93
C THR A 24 -11.70 -2.28 -12.26
N VAL A 25 -11.76 -2.24 -10.93
CA VAL A 25 -12.98 -2.53 -10.17
C VAL A 25 -13.77 -1.24 -9.95
N GLY A 26 -14.94 -1.14 -10.57
CA GLY A 26 -15.93 -0.10 -10.29
C GLY A 26 -16.75 -0.49 -9.05
N LEU A 27 -16.96 0.45 -8.13
CA LEU A 27 -17.67 0.20 -6.87
C LEU A 27 -19.19 0.15 -7.10
N GLY A 28 -19.71 -0.99 -7.59
CA GLY A 28 -21.14 -1.22 -7.80
C GLY A 28 -21.62 -2.58 -7.29
N ALA A 29 -22.58 -2.55 -6.35
CA ALA A 29 -23.39 -3.66 -5.82
C ALA A 29 -22.71 -5.03 -5.58
N SER A 30 -22.30 -5.24 -4.33
CA SER A 30 -22.23 -6.51 -3.57
C SER A 30 -22.16 -7.82 -4.36
N VAL A 31 -21.12 -8.01 -5.17
CA VAL A 31 -20.67 -9.35 -5.56
C VAL A 31 -19.55 -9.77 -4.61
N ALA A 32 -19.57 -11.02 -4.17
CA ALA A 32 -18.45 -11.60 -3.42
C ALA A 32 -17.23 -11.64 -4.36
N GLN A 33 -16.47 -10.55 -4.37
CA GLN A 33 -15.27 -10.41 -5.17
C GLN A 33 -14.22 -11.34 -4.55
N ALA A 34 -13.71 -12.29 -5.34
CA ALA A 34 -12.51 -13.03 -4.95
C ALA A 34 -11.43 -12.02 -4.55
N SER A 35 -10.74 -12.28 -3.43
CA SER A 35 -9.62 -11.42 -2.99
C SER A 35 -8.74 -11.15 -4.21
N PRO A 36 -8.44 -9.88 -4.53
CA PRO A 36 -7.66 -9.56 -5.72
C PRO A 36 -6.36 -10.37 -5.72
N ALA A 37 -5.89 -10.76 -6.90
CA ALA A 37 -4.60 -11.42 -7.02
C ALA A 37 -3.53 -10.49 -6.39
N CYS A 38 -2.82 -11.00 -5.38
CA CYS A 38 -1.73 -10.33 -4.66
C CYS A 38 -0.82 -9.57 -5.63
N ALA A 39 -0.91 -8.25 -5.62
CA ALA A 39 -0.16 -7.35 -6.50
C ALA A 39 0.72 -6.40 -5.70
N LEU A 40 1.79 -5.92 -6.33
CA LEU A 40 2.66 -4.89 -5.74
C LEU A 40 2.01 -3.50 -5.77
N SER A 41 1.07 -3.28 -6.69
CA SER A 41 0.41 -2.00 -6.88
C SER A 41 -1.00 -2.20 -7.40
N GLN A 42 -1.93 -1.38 -6.93
CA GLN A 42 -3.31 -1.32 -7.43
C GLN A 42 -3.78 0.13 -7.50
N SER A 43 -4.83 0.37 -8.28
CA SER A 43 -5.51 1.66 -8.32
C SER A 43 -7.00 1.47 -8.54
N VAL A 44 -7.80 2.29 -7.88
CA VAL A 44 -9.25 2.40 -8.08
C VAL A 44 -9.53 3.80 -8.56
N THR A 45 -10.16 3.90 -9.74
CA THR A 45 -10.62 5.15 -10.31
C THR A 45 -12.12 5.09 -10.44
N ASP A 46 -12.80 6.13 -9.98
CA ASP A 46 -14.27 6.19 -10.03
C ASP A 46 -14.72 7.64 -10.18
N ASP A 47 -15.84 7.81 -10.89
CA ASP A 47 -16.62 9.03 -10.96
C ASP A 47 -18.04 8.70 -10.46
N TRP A 48 -18.55 9.51 -9.54
CA TRP A 48 -19.84 9.25 -8.91
C TRP A 48 -20.71 10.50 -8.97
N ALA A 49 -21.98 10.37 -8.63
CA ALA A 49 -22.93 11.49 -8.72
C ALA A 49 -22.46 12.75 -7.96
N GLY A 50 -21.76 12.57 -6.83
CA GLY A 50 -21.20 13.67 -6.04
C GLY A 50 -19.92 14.28 -6.60
N SER A 51 -19.25 13.62 -7.56
CA SER A 51 -18.10 14.16 -8.29
C SER A 51 -18.46 14.87 -9.59
N TRP A 52 -19.73 14.87 -9.97
CA TRP A 52 -20.25 15.56 -11.17
C TRP A 52 -19.59 15.05 -12.46
N GLY A 53 -19.35 13.74 -12.54
CA GLY A 53 -18.70 13.07 -13.67
C GLY A 53 -17.19 13.32 -13.74
N LEU A 54 -16.59 13.86 -12.69
CA LEU A 54 -15.15 14.05 -12.61
C LEU A 54 -14.50 12.83 -11.90
N PRO A 55 -13.47 12.21 -12.51
CA PRO A 55 -12.82 11.05 -11.92
C PRO A 55 -11.86 11.44 -10.80
N TYR A 56 -11.78 10.55 -9.81
CA TYR A 56 -10.77 10.55 -8.77
C TYR A 56 -10.12 9.17 -8.71
N THR A 57 -8.85 9.12 -8.31
CA THR A 57 -8.08 7.88 -8.24
C THR A 57 -7.43 7.76 -6.89
N VAL A 58 -7.60 6.60 -6.25
CA VAL A 58 -6.80 6.14 -5.12
C VAL A 58 -5.91 5.01 -5.61
N SER A 59 -4.60 5.14 -5.46
CA SER A 59 -3.64 4.08 -5.74
C SER A 59 -2.81 3.74 -4.52
N LYS A 60 -2.36 2.49 -4.44
CA LYS A 60 -1.48 2.02 -3.39
C LYS A 60 -0.44 1.09 -3.99
N GLU A 61 0.78 1.18 -3.49
CA GLU A 61 1.88 0.32 -3.89
C GLU A 61 2.78 -0.05 -2.72
N VAL A 62 3.39 -1.24 -2.80
CA VAL A 62 4.51 -1.64 -1.96
C VAL A 62 5.78 -1.06 -2.56
N VAL A 63 6.59 -0.39 -1.76
CA VAL A 63 7.93 0.04 -2.18
C VAL A 63 8.88 -1.15 -2.09
N GLY A 64 9.44 -1.57 -3.22
CA GLY A 64 10.37 -2.70 -3.32
C GLY A 64 9.78 -3.89 -4.09
N ASP A 65 10.26 -5.10 -3.78
CA ASP A 65 9.90 -6.34 -4.49
C ASP A 65 8.64 -7.04 -3.93
N GLY A 66 8.04 -6.49 -2.88
CA GLY A 66 6.88 -7.06 -2.20
C GLY A 66 7.17 -8.29 -1.36
N THR A 67 8.43 -8.53 -0.99
CA THR A 67 8.80 -9.57 -0.04
C THR A 67 9.40 -8.98 1.22
N VAL A 68 9.09 -9.58 2.37
CA VAL A 68 9.59 -9.10 3.66
C VAL A 68 9.74 -10.27 4.64
N ALA A 69 10.79 -10.26 5.45
CA ALA A 69 10.96 -11.25 6.50
C ALA A 69 10.22 -10.82 7.78
N PRO A 70 9.83 -11.77 8.66
CA PRO A 70 9.35 -11.44 9.99
C PRO A 70 10.34 -10.52 10.72
N GLY A 71 9.81 -9.55 11.47
CA GLY A 71 10.61 -8.57 12.21
C GLY A 71 11.24 -7.45 11.38
N GLN A 72 11.25 -7.57 10.04
CA GLN A 72 11.77 -6.53 9.14
C GLN A 72 10.70 -5.50 8.78
N THR A 73 11.10 -4.40 8.13
CA THR A 73 10.19 -3.33 7.75
C THR A 73 9.73 -3.42 6.30
N VAL A 74 8.50 -3.00 6.04
CA VAL A 74 7.97 -2.78 4.69
C VAL A 74 7.35 -1.40 4.57
N THR A 75 7.48 -0.79 3.40
CA THR A 75 6.94 0.55 3.13
C THR A 75 5.85 0.48 2.07
N TYR A 76 4.75 1.18 2.34
CA TYR A 76 3.66 1.39 1.41
C TYR A 76 3.59 2.85 1.01
N LEU A 77 3.18 3.11 -0.23
CA LEU A 77 2.88 4.44 -0.75
C LEU A 77 1.43 4.46 -1.21
N THR A 78 0.58 5.20 -0.50
CA THR A 78 -0.81 5.45 -0.86
C THR A 78 -0.92 6.83 -1.52
N LYS A 79 -1.52 6.92 -2.70
CA LYS A 79 -1.65 8.14 -3.50
C LYS A 79 -3.12 8.44 -3.77
N VAL A 80 -3.47 9.72 -3.78
CA VAL A 80 -4.78 10.24 -4.16
C VAL A 80 -4.58 11.34 -5.19
N SER A 81 -5.28 11.22 -6.31
CA SER A 81 -5.28 12.21 -7.38
C SER A 81 -6.70 12.40 -7.91
N GLY A 82 -6.94 13.47 -8.65
CA GLY A 82 -8.25 13.69 -9.24
C GLY A 82 -8.40 15.09 -9.82
N SER A 83 -9.66 15.46 -10.03
CA SER A 83 -10.02 16.57 -10.92
C SER A 83 -10.23 17.91 -10.20
N GLY A 84 -9.59 18.13 -9.05
CA GLY A 84 -9.49 19.45 -8.43
C GLY A 84 -10.18 19.64 -7.09
N ALA A 85 -10.99 18.69 -6.61
CA ALA A 85 -11.54 18.78 -5.25
C ALA A 85 -10.45 18.67 -4.18
N LEU A 86 -10.79 19.18 -3.00
CA LEU A 86 -9.95 19.07 -1.82
C LEU A 86 -10.03 17.65 -1.25
N VAL A 87 -8.92 17.17 -0.72
CA VAL A 87 -8.81 15.95 0.09
C VAL A 87 -8.43 16.38 1.49
N ASN A 88 -9.16 15.98 2.52
CA ASN A 88 -8.83 16.35 3.91
C ASN A 88 -8.37 15.16 4.74
N GLN A 89 -8.42 13.94 4.19
CA GLN A 89 -7.92 12.72 4.83
C GLN A 89 -7.36 11.76 3.79
N ILE A 90 -6.25 11.13 4.12
CA ILE A 90 -5.71 9.97 3.40
C ILE A 90 -5.41 8.88 4.44
N ARG A 91 -5.74 7.64 4.09
CA ARG A 91 -5.72 6.49 5.01
C ARG A 91 -4.94 5.35 4.38
N ASP A 92 -4.00 4.83 5.15
CA ASP A 92 -3.31 3.58 4.85
C ASP A 92 -3.85 2.49 5.78
N PHE A 93 -4.41 1.41 5.22
CA PHE A 93 -4.80 0.23 5.99
C PHE A 93 -3.71 -0.82 5.88
N HIS A 94 -3.12 -1.20 7.00
CA HIS A 94 -2.05 -2.19 7.06
C HIS A 94 -2.58 -3.55 7.54
N PRO A 95 -1.88 -4.67 7.24
CA PRO A 95 -2.24 -5.97 7.79
C PRO A 95 -2.23 -5.99 9.32
N ALA A 96 -2.97 -6.93 9.90
CA ALA A 96 -3.01 -7.11 11.35
C ALA A 96 -1.61 -7.41 11.93
N GLY A 97 -1.32 -6.85 13.11
CA GLY A 97 -0.04 -7.03 13.82
C GLY A 97 1.08 -6.09 13.36
N PHE A 98 0.96 -5.43 12.20
CA PHE A 98 1.96 -4.49 11.73
C PHE A 98 2.04 -3.27 12.65
N GLN A 99 3.25 -2.82 12.94
CA GLN A 99 3.50 -1.68 13.82
C GLN A 99 4.06 -0.51 13.02
N LEU A 100 3.48 0.68 13.16
CA LEU A 100 3.98 1.86 12.46
C LEU A 100 5.38 2.23 12.96
N VAL A 101 6.33 2.33 12.03
CA VAL A 101 7.68 2.82 12.27
C VAL A 101 7.81 4.28 11.82
N LYS A 102 7.22 4.61 10.67
CA LYS A 102 7.30 5.95 10.09
C LYS A 102 6.11 6.25 9.20
N ALA A 103 5.62 7.49 9.24
CA ALA A 103 4.65 8.01 8.28
C ALA A 103 5.10 9.38 7.75
N ARG A 104 5.02 9.57 6.44
CA ARG A 104 5.33 10.84 5.78
C ARG A 104 4.22 11.22 4.81
N LEU A 105 3.86 12.49 4.79
CA LEU A 105 2.82 13.02 3.94
C LEU A 105 3.45 13.95 2.89
N ASN A 106 3.12 13.74 1.63
CA ASN A 106 3.46 14.64 0.53
C ASN A 106 2.19 15.30 0.01
N VAL A 107 2.11 16.61 0.12
CA VAL A 107 0.99 17.40 -0.40
C VAL A 107 1.49 18.72 -0.93
N LYS A 108 0.69 19.35 -1.79
CA LYS A 108 0.88 20.74 -2.20
C LYS A 108 0.39 21.67 -1.09
N TRP A 109 1.32 22.21 -0.33
CA TRP A 109 1.04 23.17 0.72
C TRP A 109 0.73 24.55 0.14
N LEU A 110 -0.09 25.32 0.84
CA LEU A 110 -0.44 26.70 0.46
C LEU A 110 0.80 27.59 0.33
N VAL A 111 1.84 27.27 1.11
CA VAL A 111 3.15 27.93 1.10
C VAL A 111 4.21 26.86 0.89
N GLY A 112 5.08 27.03 -0.11
CA GLY A 112 6.24 26.15 -0.34
C GLY A 112 6.06 25.04 -1.39
N GLY A 113 4.87 24.89 -1.98
CA GLY A 113 4.65 23.90 -3.04
C GLY A 113 4.51 22.48 -2.51
N GLN A 114 4.86 21.49 -3.33
CA GLN A 114 4.69 20.08 -2.99
C GLN A 114 5.92 19.56 -2.23
N SER A 115 5.73 19.17 -0.97
CA SER A 115 6.83 18.72 -0.10
C SER A 115 6.42 17.60 0.83
N TRP A 116 7.40 16.80 1.24
CA TRP A 116 7.24 15.76 2.25
C TRP A 116 7.34 16.37 3.66
N GLU A 117 6.45 15.95 4.55
CA GLU A 117 6.45 16.23 5.97
C GLU A 117 6.38 14.92 6.76
N ASP A 118 7.07 14.84 7.89
CA ASP A 118 6.93 13.71 8.81
C ASP A 118 5.63 13.87 9.61
N VAL A 119 4.74 12.89 9.49
CA VAL A 119 3.44 12.87 10.17
C VAL A 119 3.34 11.71 11.16
N THR A 120 4.45 11.04 11.48
CA THR A 120 4.46 9.85 12.33
C THR A 120 3.82 10.12 13.70
N GLY A 121 4.11 11.27 14.31
CA GLY A 121 3.59 11.65 15.62
C GLY A 121 2.19 12.28 15.60
N THR A 122 1.67 12.69 14.44
CA THR A 122 0.38 13.39 14.31
C THR A 122 -0.68 12.55 13.61
N ALA A 123 -0.29 11.48 12.92
CA ALA A 123 -1.21 10.54 12.30
C ALA A 123 -2.03 9.80 13.36
N VAL A 124 -3.32 9.60 13.07
CA VAL A 124 -4.21 8.83 13.93
C VAL A 124 -4.02 7.35 13.61
N ILE A 125 -3.65 6.56 14.62
CA ILE A 125 -3.42 5.12 14.49
C ILE A 125 -4.57 4.38 15.19
N ALA A 126 -5.40 3.68 14.44
CA ALA A 126 -6.52 2.90 14.98
C ALA A 126 -6.98 1.85 13.97
N ASN A 127 -7.54 0.73 14.44
CA ASN A 127 -8.19 -0.28 13.60
C ASN A 127 -7.33 -0.76 12.40
N ASN A 128 -6.03 -1.00 12.64
CA ASN A 128 -5.05 -1.33 11.60
C ASN A 128 -4.96 -0.28 10.47
N SER A 129 -5.11 1.00 10.82
CA SER A 129 -5.00 2.10 9.88
C SER A 129 -4.18 3.25 10.43
N VAL A 130 -3.48 3.92 9.52
CA VAL A 130 -2.76 5.17 9.75
C VAL A 130 -3.47 6.24 8.93
N VAL A 131 -3.98 7.25 9.62
CA VAL A 131 -4.77 8.32 9.01
C VAL A 131 -4.06 9.65 9.16
N ALA A 132 -3.65 10.24 8.03
CA ALA A 132 -3.20 11.62 7.97
C ALA A 132 -4.41 12.52 7.69
N LYS A 133 -4.54 13.61 8.46
CA LYS A 133 -5.63 14.59 8.33
C LYS A 133 -5.06 15.98 8.07
N GLY A 134 -5.80 16.78 7.32
CA GLY A 134 -5.45 18.17 7.05
C GLY A 134 -6.68 19.04 6.83
N THR A 135 -6.46 20.34 6.63
CA THR A 135 -7.54 21.31 6.38
C THR A 135 -8.08 21.28 4.95
N GLY A 136 -7.48 20.47 4.07
CA GLY A 136 -7.83 20.34 2.66
C GLY A 136 -6.61 20.54 1.76
N TRP A 137 -6.21 19.49 1.06
CA TRP A 137 -5.13 19.45 0.09
C TRP A 137 -5.72 19.41 -1.31
N THR A 138 -5.19 20.22 -2.23
CA THR A 138 -5.74 20.30 -3.58
C THR A 138 -5.21 19.20 -4.49
N THR A 139 -6.10 18.61 -5.28
CA THR A 139 -5.75 17.75 -6.43
C THR A 139 -5.63 18.53 -7.74
N ALA A 140 -5.91 19.84 -7.73
CA ALA A 140 -5.92 20.66 -8.94
C ALA A 140 -4.53 20.85 -9.53
N GLY A 141 -4.46 20.96 -10.86
CA GLY A 141 -3.20 21.16 -11.59
C GLY A 141 -2.26 19.94 -11.52
N GLY A 142 -2.81 18.73 -11.44
CA GLY A 142 -2.04 17.49 -11.32
C GLY A 142 -1.49 17.23 -9.91
N GLY A 143 -2.05 17.86 -8.89
CA GLY A 143 -1.64 17.65 -7.50
C GLY A 143 -1.94 16.22 -7.05
N VAL A 144 -0.93 15.55 -6.52
CA VAL A 144 -1.06 14.21 -5.91
C VAL A 144 -0.81 14.32 -4.42
N ILE A 145 -1.75 13.83 -3.62
CA ILE A 145 -1.57 13.63 -2.19
C ILE A 145 -0.96 12.24 -2.02
N ALA A 146 0.18 12.12 -1.34
CA ALA A 146 0.80 10.83 -1.08
C ALA A 146 1.09 10.63 0.41
N LEU A 147 0.76 9.46 0.93
CA LEU A 147 1.07 9.01 2.27
C LEU A 147 2.02 7.81 2.16
N GLU A 148 3.25 7.99 2.62
CA GLU A 148 4.25 6.95 2.76
C GLU A 148 4.20 6.43 4.20
N THR A 149 4.02 5.12 4.37
CA THR A 149 3.98 4.47 5.69
C THR A 149 4.89 3.26 5.71
N THR A 150 5.85 3.26 6.64
CA THR A 150 6.75 2.14 6.92
C THR A 150 6.28 1.43 8.18
N TYR A 151 6.13 0.12 8.10
CA TYR A 151 5.71 -0.73 9.20
C TYR A 151 6.74 -1.81 9.52
N LYS A 152 6.90 -2.15 10.80
CA LYS A 152 7.56 -3.40 11.23
C LYS A 152 6.56 -4.55 11.08
N VAL A 153 6.98 -5.60 10.39
CA VAL A 153 6.24 -6.86 10.26
C VAL A 153 6.37 -7.64 11.58
N PRO A 154 5.30 -8.29 12.07
CA PRO A 154 5.38 -9.12 13.28
C PRO A 154 6.52 -10.14 13.21
N ASP A 155 7.20 -10.35 14.34
CA ASP A 155 8.31 -11.30 14.44
C ASP A 155 7.82 -12.77 14.27
N ASP A 156 6.52 -13.02 14.47
CA ASP A 156 5.84 -14.30 14.30
C ASP A 156 5.08 -14.44 12.97
N ALA A 157 5.33 -13.53 12.01
CA ALA A 157 4.67 -13.59 10.70
C ALA A 157 4.96 -14.92 9.97
N VAL A 158 3.90 -15.53 9.44
CA VAL A 158 3.99 -16.87 8.84
C VAL A 158 4.64 -16.78 7.45
N VAL A 159 5.78 -17.45 7.25
CA VAL A 159 6.46 -17.53 5.95
C VAL A 159 5.52 -18.12 4.89
N GLY A 160 5.53 -17.52 3.70
CA GLY A 160 4.66 -17.86 2.57
C GLY A 160 3.27 -17.22 2.64
N SER A 161 2.91 -16.58 3.76
CA SER A 161 1.66 -15.83 3.84
C SER A 161 1.69 -14.59 2.96
N LYS A 162 0.53 -14.26 2.39
CA LYS A 162 0.29 -13.04 1.62
C LYS A 162 -0.57 -12.12 2.46
N LEU A 163 -0.05 -10.95 2.76
CA LEU A 163 -0.67 -10.00 3.68
C LEU A 163 -1.19 -8.81 2.88
N ASP A 164 -2.51 -8.76 2.71
CA ASP A 164 -3.22 -7.75 1.94
C ASP A 164 -3.40 -6.46 2.75
N SER A 165 -3.39 -5.34 2.05
CA SER A 165 -3.47 -4.00 2.60
C SER A 165 -4.49 -3.18 1.81
N GLY A 166 -4.98 -2.11 2.43
CA GLY A 166 -5.99 -1.24 1.86
C GLY A 166 -5.54 0.21 1.80
N ALA A 167 -6.33 1.02 1.11
CA ALA A 167 -6.20 2.47 1.08
C ALA A 167 -7.56 3.14 1.25
N GLY A 168 -7.55 4.38 1.69
CA GLY A 168 -8.75 5.20 1.75
C GLY A 168 -8.45 6.69 1.67
N THR A 169 -9.49 7.46 1.42
CA THR A 169 -9.40 8.92 1.33
C THR A 169 -10.75 9.54 1.64
N ASN A 170 -10.75 10.79 2.09
CA ASN A 170 -11.97 11.61 2.10
C ASN A 170 -11.78 12.81 1.16
N ILE A 171 -12.42 12.72 0.01
CA ILE A 171 -12.57 13.81 -0.96
C ILE A 171 -13.74 14.68 -0.48
N VAL A 172 -13.53 15.99 -0.38
CA VAL A 172 -14.49 16.95 0.17
C VAL A 172 -15.57 17.27 -0.87
N LEU A 173 -16.35 16.24 -1.18
CA LEU A 173 -17.50 16.19 -2.07
C LEU A 173 -18.56 15.29 -1.43
N ALA A 174 -19.82 15.41 -1.87
CA ALA A 174 -20.88 14.54 -1.36
C ALA A 174 -20.54 13.07 -1.65
N ALA A 175 -20.55 12.20 -0.64
CA ALA A 175 -20.16 10.78 -0.77
C ALA A 175 -18.72 10.55 -1.27
N GLY A 176 -17.79 11.46 -0.99
CA GLY A 176 -16.37 11.33 -1.37
C GLY A 176 -15.48 10.55 -0.38
N ASP A 177 -16.07 9.89 0.63
CA ASP A 177 -15.32 9.06 1.58
C ASP A 177 -15.17 7.64 1.04
N TRP A 178 -13.94 7.27 0.66
CA TRP A 178 -13.62 5.98 0.05
C TRP A 178 -12.80 5.12 1.01
N ASN A 179 -13.22 3.88 1.21
CA ASN A 179 -12.48 2.87 1.96
C ASN A 179 -12.36 1.61 1.11
N ILE A 180 -11.17 1.36 0.59
CA ILE A 180 -10.84 0.23 -0.27
C ILE A 180 -9.94 -0.69 0.56
N ASN A 181 -10.56 -1.56 1.35
CA ASN A 181 -9.84 -2.46 2.25
C ASN A 181 -10.54 -3.84 2.28
N PRO A 182 -9.90 -4.91 1.77
CA PRO A 182 -8.59 -4.93 1.12
C PRO A 182 -8.60 -4.24 -0.25
N MET A 183 -7.43 -3.76 -0.69
CA MET A 183 -7.22 -3.21 -2.03
C MET A 183 -6.54 -4.19 -2.99
N GLY A 184 -6.01 -5.31 -2.47
CA GLY A 184 -5.26 -6.27 -3.28
C GLY A 184 -3.77 -5.97 -3.38
N VAL A 185 -3.27 -5.02 -2.56
CA VAL A 185 -1.85 -4.67 -2.50
C VAL A 185 -1.23 -5.47 -1.38
N CYS A 186 -0.38 -6.42 -1.73
CA CYS A 186 0.03 -7.47 -0.82
C CYS A 186 1.54 -7.60 -0.72
N VAL A 187 2.00 -7.98 0.47
CA VAL A 187 3.39 -8.39 0.72
C VAL A 187 3.43 -9.89 0.98
N THR A 188 4.46 -10.56 0.48
CA THR A 188 4.70 -11.98 0.74
C THR A 188 5.76 -12.12 1.82
N VAL A 189 5.42 -12.83 2.90
CA VAL A 189 6.40 -13.10 3.96
C VAL A 189 7.40 -14.13 3.46
N ARG A 190 8.69 -13.77 3.41
CA ARG A 190 9.78 -14.67 3.03
C ARG A 190 10.53 -15.18 4.25
N GLN A 191 11.32 -16.22 4.05
CA GLN A 191 12.25 -16.67 5.07
C GLN A 191 13.31 -15.57 5.32
N PRO A 192 13.69 -15.30 6.59
CA PRO A 192 14.82 -14.44 6.90
C PRO A 192 16.11 -14.96 6.27
N ASN A 193 16.93 -14.06 5.75
CA ASN A 193 18.29 -14.38 5.35
C ASN A 193 19.17 -14.61 6.60
N PRO A 194 20.30 -15.32 6.52
CA PRO A 194 21.13 -15.63 7.70
C PRO A 194 21.58 -14.41 8.51
N VAL A 195 21.78 -13.27 7.85
CA VAL A 195 22.15 -12.00 8.51
C VAL A 195 20.97 -11.44 9.30
N GLU A 196 19.75 -11.47 8.76
CA GLU A 196 18.52 -11.00 9.43
C GLU A 196 18.12 -11.93 10.59
N ALA A 197 18.30 -13.25 10.40
CA ALA A 197 18.07 -14.25 11.45
C ALA A 197 19.06 -14.11 12.62
N GLY A 198 20.28 -13.63 12.35
CA GLY A 198 21.31 -13.37 13.36
C GLY A 198 21.26 -11.97 13.97
N ALA A 199 20.65 -10.99 13.28
CA ALA A 199 20.49 -9.61 13.76
C ALA A 199 19.31 -9.45 14.72
N GLY A 200 18.30 -10.33 14.65
CA GLY A 200 17.13 -10.29 15.55
C GLY A 200 17.46 -10.35 17.05
N SER A 201 18.65 -10.83 17.42
CA SER A 201 19.18 -10.80 18.80
C SER A 201 20.11 -9.63 19.10
N LEU A 202 20.56 -8.89 18.09
CA LEU A 202 21.46 -7.73 18.20
C LEU A 202 20.68 -6.39 18.14
N GLU A 203 19.53 -6.36 17.47
CA GLU A 203 18.62 -5.21 17.43
C GLU A 203 17.98 -4.94 18.80
N ASP A 204 17.79 -5.99 19.61
CA ASP A 204 17.37 -5.93 21.03
C ASP A 204 18.49 -5.38 21.95
N MET A 205 19.73 -5.25 21.44
CA MET A 205 20.88 -4.68 22.16
C MET A 205 21.22 -3.24 21.76
N GLY A 206 20.34 -2.53 21.05
CA GLY A 206 20.42 -1.07 20.90
C GLY A 206 21.46 -0.57 19.88
N PHE A 207 21.91 -1.40 18.95
CA PHE A 207 22.68 -0.95 17.79
C PHE A 207 21.71 -0.65 16.64
N GLY A 208 21.28 0.61 16.56
CA GLY A 208 20.36 1.11 15.54
C GLY A 208 20.85 0.77 14.13
N SER A 209 20.00 0.06 13.39
CA SER A 209 20.22 -0.28 11.98
C SER A 209 20.54 0.97 11.19
N VAL A 210 21.72 0.95 10.54
CA VAL A 210 22.12 1.92 9.53
C VAL A 210 21.13 1.82 8.38
N ASN A 211 20.25 2.82 8.32
CA ASN A 211 19.29 3.04 7.26
C ASN A 211 20.04 3.35 5.94
N THR A 212 20.55 2.32 5.25
CA THR A 212 21.11 2.47 3.91
C THR A 212 19.97 2.69 2.92
N GLY A 213 19.77 3.95 2.53
CA GLY A 213 19.18 4.25 1.22
C GLY A 213 17.75 4.80 1.18
N SER A 214 17.36 5.71 2.07
CA SER A 214 16.16 6.54 1.89
C SER A 214 16.42 7.75 0.99
N GLY A 215 17.07 7.52 -0.15
CA GLY A 215 17.56 8.58 -1.04
C GLY A 215 16.75 8.82 -2.30
N GLN A 216 16.44 7.78 -3.09
CA GLN A 216 16.04 7.97 -4.50
C GLN A 216 15.24 6.77 -5.07
N VAL A 217 14.29 6.21 -4.32
CA VAL A 217 13.43 5.11 -4.82
C VAL A 217 11.99 5.61 -4.89
N PHE A 218 11.70 6.55 -5.79
CA PHE A 218 10.33 7.00 -6.04
C PHE A 218 9.98 6.80 -7.50
N GLY A 219 8.92 6.03 -7.73
CA GLY A 219 8.14 6.11 -8.95
C GLY A 219 7.60 7.53 -9.11
N SER A 220 7.39 7.93 -10.36
CA SER A 220 6.89 9.25 -10.74
C SER A 220 5.71 9.67 -9.85
N LEU A 221 5.91 10.66 -8.95
CA LEU A 221 4.80 11.34 -8.26
C LEU A 221 3.81 12.00 -9.24
N THR A 222 4.22 12.12 -10.51
CA THR A 222 3.42 12.62 -11.63
C THR A 222 2.66 11.52 -12.38
N ASP A 223 2.82 10.24 -12.01
CA ASP A 223 2.07 9.12 -12.60
C ASP A 223 1.30 8.36 -11.50
N PRO A 224 0.01 8.69 -11.30
CA PRO A 224 -0.80 8.05 -10.27
C PRO A 224 -1.18 6.59 -10.59
N GLN A 225 -0.96 6.13 -11.84
CA GLN A 225 -1.23 4.76 -12.30
C GLN A 225 0.05 3.96 -12.61
N GLY A 226 1.19 4.63 -12.78
CA GLY A 226 2.49 4.01 -13.02
C GLY A 226 3.07 3.35 -11.77
N SER A 227 3.32 2.05 -11.88
CA SER A 227 4.03 1.21 -10.91
C SER A 227 5.48 1.03 -11.34
N MET A 228 6.39 0.97 -10.37
CA MET A 228 7.82 0.79 -10.55
C MET A 228 8.14 -0.65 -10.97
N SER A 229 8.34 -0.90 -12.26
CA SER A 229 8.90 -2.18 -12.75
C SER A 229 10.39 -2.12 -13.13
N ASN A 230 11.11 -1.03 -12.83
CA ASN A 230 12.53 -0.91 -13.16
C ASN A 230 13.36 -0.40 -11.97
N VAL A 231 13.69 -1.30 -11.05
CA VAL A 231 14.93 -1.19 -10.27
C VAL A 231 15.65 -2.55 -10.30
N ILE A 232 15.94 -3.05 -11.51
CA ILE A 232 16.88 -4.17 -11.70
C ILE A 232 18.22 -3.58 -12.12
N GLY A 233 19.23 -3.74 -11.26
CA GLY A 233 20.62 -3.95 -11.70
C GLY A 233 21.50 -2.72 -11.93
N GLY A 234 21.57 -1.77 -11.00
CA GLY A 234 22.34 -0.54 -11.20
C GLY A 234 23.50 -0.22 -10.24
N ILE A 235 23.86 -1.05 -9.25
CA ILE A 235 25.02 -0.74 -8.36
C ILE A 235 25.68 -2.02 -7.85
N LEU A 236 26.27 -2.85 -8.72
CA LEU A 236 27.36 -3.77 -8.35
C LEU A 236 28.20 -4.04 -9.61
N GLY A 237 29.26 -3.26 -9.81
CA GLY A 237 30.19 -3.47 -10.92
C GLY A 237 31.14 -2.31 -11.19
N ASN A 238 31.90 -1.85 -10.17
CA ASN A 238 33.28 -1.35 -10.34
C ASN A 238 33.94 -0.96 -9.01
N VAL A 239 33.90 -1.87 -8.04
CA VAL A 239 34.89 -1.87 -6.98
C VAL A 239 35.58 -3.22 -7.06
N ILE A 240 36.92 -3.21 -7.14
CA ILE A 240 37.86 -4.31 -7.40
C ILE A 240 38.30 -4.38 -8.87
N GLY A 241 39.38 -3.64 -9.15
CA GLY A 241 40.05 -3.57 -10.44
C GLY A 241 41.46 -3.00 -10.37
N ASN A 242 42.24 -3.51 -9.41
CA ASN A 242 43.70 -3.61 -9.42
C ASN A 242 44.58 -2.37 -9.14
N MET A 243 45.33 -2.52 -8.04
CA MET A 243 46.63 -1.91 -7.82
C MET A 243 47.60 -2.39 -8.91
N SER A 244 48.22 -1.44 -9.63
CA SER A 244 49.64 -1.43 -9.99
C SER A 244 50.02 -0.06 -10.53
#